data_AF-A0A2X1K9S5-F1
#
_entry.id   AF-A0A2X1K9S5-F1
#
_cell.length_a   1.000
_cell.length_b   1.000
_cell.length_c   1.000
_cell.angle_alpha   90.00
_cell.angle_beta   90.00
_cell.angle_gamma   90.00
#
_symmetry.space_group_name_H-M   'P 1'
#
loop_
_entity.id
_entity.type
_entity.pdbx_description
1 polymer ?
#
loop_
_entity_poly.entity_id
_entity_poly.type
_entity_poly.pdbx_seq_one_letter_code
_entity_poly.pdbx_strand_id
1 'polypeptide(L)'
;MIVETHSAASVCAMVRAGVGVSVVNPLTALDYAASGLVVRRFSIAVPFTVSLIRPLHRPSSALVQAFSGHLQAGYRNWSLLLTLFCRQLRQHKSDSILGMDRRGIKHRQNTALFWHQ
;
A
#
# COMPACT_ATOMS: atom_id res chain seq x y z
N MET A 1 11.73 20.91 -3.01
CA MET A 1 12.68 19.94 -3.60
C MET A 1 11.90 18.68 -3.95
N ILE A 2 12.01 18.20 -5.18
CA ILE A 2 11.39 16.96 -5.66
C ILE A 2 12.49 15.91 -5.76
N VAL A 3 12.23 14.70 -5.27
CA VAL A 3 13.17 13.58 -5.33
C VAL A 3 12.47 12.43 -6.05
N GLU A 4 13.14 11.86 -7.04
CA GLU A 4 12.58 10.82 -7.89
C GLU A 4 13.38 9.52 -7.74
N THR A 5 12.67 8.39 -7.78
CA THR A 5 13.28 7.07 -7.77
C THR A 5 12.35 6.07 -8.44
N HIS A 6 12.92 5.03 -9.02
CA HIS A 6 12.18 3.95 -9.69
C HIS A 6 11.78 2.82 -8.73
N SER A 7 12.17 2.89 -7.45
CA SER A 7 11.89 1.83 -6.47
C SER A 7 10.94 2.29 -5.38
N ALA A 8 9.84 1.56 -5.21
CA ALA A 8 8.88 1.81 -4.15
C ALA A 8 9.50 1.64 -2.74
N ALA A 9 10.47 0.73 -2.60
CA ALA A 9 11.22 0.56 -1.35
C ALA A 9 12.06 1.79 -1.01
N SER A 10 12.72 2.38 -2.00
CA SER A 10 13.49 3.62 -1.84
C SER A 10 12.58 4.80 -1.50
N VAL A 11 11.42 4.92 -2.16
CA VAL A 11 10.39 5.90 -1.79
C VAL A 11 10.01 5.75 -0.32
N CYS A 12 9.66 4.54 0.12
CA CYS A 12 9.24 4.28 1.49
C CYS A 12 10.35 4.61 2.50
N ALA A 13 11.60 4.26 2.20
CA ALA A 13 12.75 4.58 3.04
C ALA A 13 12.97 6.09 3.16
N MET A 14 12.86 6.84 2.06
CA MET A 14 12.99 8.30 2.03
C MET A 14 11.88 8.98 2.82
N VAL A 15 10.62 8.59 2.61
CA VAL A 15 9.49 9.09 3.40
C VAL A 15 9.73 8.80 4.88
N ARG A 16 10.22 7.60 5.23
CA ARG A 16 10.56 7.23 6.61
C ARG A 16 11.74 8.04 7.18
N ALA A 17 12.66 8.49 6.34
CA ALA A 17 13.73 9.39 6.73
C ALA A 17 13.27 10.86 6.90
N GLY A 18 11.99 11.16 6.64
CA GLY A 18 11.45 12.51 6.71
C GLY A 18 11.61 13.30 5.43
N VAL A 19 11.93 12.65 4.31
CA VAL A 19 12.03 13.25 2.99
C VAL A 19 10.64 13.27 2.35
N GLY A 20 9.74 14.03 2.97
CA GLY A 20 8.41 14.33 2.43
C GLY A 20 7.36 13.22 2.56
N VAL A 21 6.43 13.21 1.62
CA VAL A 21 5.30 12.28 1.51
C VAL A 21 5.28 11.69 0.11
N SER A 22 4.71 10.50 -0.04
CA SER A 22 4.57 9.89 -1.36
C SER A 22 3.31 9.03 -1.47
N VAL A 23 2.91 8.77 -2.71
CA VAL A 23 1.80 7.89 -3.06
C VAL A 23 2.36 6.56 -3.52
N VAL A 24 1.90 5.48 -2.90
CA VAL A 24 2.33 4.12 -3.22
C VAL A 24 1.13 3.23 -3.56
N ASN A 25 1.40 2.04 -4.09
CA ASN A 25 0.36 1.04 -4.39
C ASN A 25 -0.03 0.23 -3.12
N PRO A 26 -1.15 -0.53 -3.13
CA PRO A 26 -1.70 -1.16 -1.92
C PRO A 26 -0.81 -2.18 -1.28
N LEU A 27 -0.13 -2.93 -2.12
CA LEU A 27 0.74 -4.00 -1.67
C LEU A 27 1.97 -3.41 -0.98
N THR A 28 2.54 -2.34 -1.56
CA THR A 28 3.64 -1.61 -0.93
C THR A 28 3.21 -0.96 0.39
N ALA A 29 2.05 -0.31 0.44
CA ALA A 29 1.57 0.29 1.67
C ALA A 29 1.32 -0.74 2.77
N LEU A 30 0.75 -1.90 2.41
CA LEU A 30 0.49 -2.99 3.34
C LEU A 30 1.81 -3.55 3.91
N ASP A 31 2.78 -3.80 3.05
CA ASP A 31 4.10 -4.34 3.43
C ASP A 31 4.86 -3.37 4.36
N TYR A 32 4.80 -2.07 4.04
CA TYR A 32 5.50 -1.05 4.81
C TYR A 32 4.68 -0.45 5.97
N ALA A 33 3.43 -0.85 6.17
CA ALA A 33 2.59 -0.34 7.26
C ALA A 33 3.21 -0.58 8.64
N ALA A 34 3.88 -1.73 8.83
CA ALA A 34 4.58 -2.06 10.06
C ALA A 34 5.98 -1.44 10.17
N SER A 35 6.48 -0.80 9.10
CA SER A 35 7.86 -0.33 8.99
C SER A 35 8.09 1.10 9.49
N GLY A 36 7.19 1.61 10.35
CA GLY A 36 7.27 2.96 10.92
C GLY A 36 6.79 4.08 9.98
N LEU A 37 6.05 3.72 8.92
CA LEU A 37 5.39 4.67 8.03
C LEU A 37 3.94 4.87 8.44
N VAL A 38 3.47 6.12 8.45
CA VAL A 38 2.05 6.40 8.66
C VAL A 38 1.35 6.27 7.32
N VAL A 39 0.45 5.30 7.20
CA VAL A 39 -0.36 5.12 6.00
C VAL A 39 -1.66 5.90 6.14
N ARG A 40 -2.04 6.67 5.12
CA ARG A 40 -3.32 7.41 5.09
C ARG A 40 -4.10 7.05 3.83
N ARG A 41 -5.39 6.78 3.99
CA ARG A 41 -6.32 6.62 2.87
C ARG A 41 -6.68 8.00 2.32
N PHE A 42 -6.89 8.15 1.01
CA PHE A 42 -7.48 9.39 0.54
C PHE A 42 -9.03 9.40 0.69
N SER A 43 -9.67 10.43 0.12
CA SER A 43 -11.13 10.60 0.10
C SER A 43 -11.91 9.75 -0.93
N ILE A 44 -11.45 9.66 -2.19
CA ILE A 44 -12.06 8.96 -3.36
C ILE A 44 -11.48 7.59 -3.79
N ALA A 45 -12.29 6.51 -3.89
CA ALA A 45 -11.84 5.17 -4.33
C ALA A 45 -10.99 5.16 -5.64
N VAL A 46 -9.84 4.47 -5.64
CA VAL A 46 -8.97 4.31 -6.83
C VAL A 46 -8.58 2.83 -7.02
N PRO A 47 -9.04 2.18 -8.11
CA PRO A 47 -8.79 0.76 -8.38
C PRO A 47 -7.33 0.41 -8.57
N PHE A 48 -6.96 -0.76 -8.04
CA PHE A 48 -5.68 -1.38 -8.30
C PHE A 48 -5.90 -2.83 -8.74
N THR A 49 -5.55 -3.13 -10.00
CA THR A 49 -5.73 -4.46 -10.60
C THR A 49 -4.40 -5.19 -10.68
N VAL A 50 -4.38 -6.47 -10.26
CA VAL A 50 -3.22 -7.35 -10.42
C VAL A 50 -3.60 -8.48 -11.37
N SER A 51 -2.78 -8.68 -12.39
CA SER A 51 -3.03 -9.66 -13.45
C SER A 51 -1.90 -10.67 -13.53
N LEU A 52 -2.26 -11.95 -13.68
CA LEU A 52 -1.32 -13.03 -13.97
C LEU A 52 -1.23 -13.22 -15.50
N ILE A 53 -0.07 -12.94 -16.08
CA ILE A 53 0.17 -13.05 -17.52
C ILE A 53 0.89 -14.36 -17.84
N ARG A 54 0.42 -15.09 -18.86
CA ARG A 54 1.00 -16.36 -19.31
C ARG A 54 1.15 -16.38 -20.84
N PRO A 55 2.23 -16.96 -21.40
CA PRO A 55 2.38 -17.10 -22.85
C PRO A 55 1.30 -18.02 -23.42
N LEU A 56 0.62 -17.59 -24.50
CA LEU A 56 -0.46 -18.36 -25.12
C LEU A 56 0.06 -19.53 -25.98
N HIS A 57 1.23 -19.36 -26.60
CA HIS A 57 1.77 -20.29 -27.61
C HIS A 57 2.90 -21.18 -27.09
N ARG A 58 3.16 -21.19 -25.78
CA ARG A 58 4.13 -22.10 -25.15
C ARG A 58 3.38 -23.05 -24.23
N PRO A 59 3.55 -24.38 -24.36
CA PRO A 59 2.92 -25.32 -23.43
C PRO A 59 3.37 -24.99 -22.01
N SER A 60 2.38 -24.79 -21.13
CA SER A 60 2.64 -24.46 -19.73
C SER A 60 3.18 -25.69 -19.02
N SER A 61 4.34 -25.57 -18.36
CA SER A 61 4.89 -26.67 -17.56
C SER A 61 4.02 -26.92 -16.33
N ALA A 62 4.09 -28.15 -15.79
CA ALA A 62 3.42 -28.50 -14.53
C ALA A 62 3.78 -27.52 -13.40
N LEU A 63 5.04 -27.06 -13.36
CA LEU A 63 5.51 -26.05 -12.40
C LEU A 63 4.82 -24.69 -12.59
N VAL A 64 4.63 -24.23 -13.82
CA VAL A 64 3.93 -22.96 -14.09
C VAL A 64 2.46 -23.05 -13.65
N GLN A 65 1.80 -24.19 -13.86
CA GLN A 65 0.43 -24.39 -13.39
C GLN A 65 0.35 -24.44 -11.86
N ALA A 66 1.25 -25.19 -11.20
CA ALA A 66 1.32 -25.25 -9.75
C ALA A 66 1.57 -23.85 -9.14
N PHE A 67 2.55 -23.13 -9.66
CA PHE A 67 2.86 -21.77 -9.24
C PHE A 67 1.70 -20.80 -9.48
N SER A 68 1.04 -20.87 -10.63
CA SER A 68 -0.15 -20.06 -10.92
C SER A 68 -1.27 -20.32 -9.92
N GLY A 69 -1.52 -21.60 -9.59
CA GLY A 69 -2.50 -21.97 -8.58
C GLY A 69 -2.16 -21.43 -7.19
N HIS A 70 -0.88 -21.48 -6.80
CA HIS A 70 -0.43 -20.93 -5.52
C HIS A 70 -0.55 -19.40 -5.47
N LEU A 71 -0.19 -18.70 -6.56
CA LEU A 71 -0.38 -17.25 -6.66
C LEU A 71 -1.84 -16.85 -6.56
N GLN A 72 -2.74 -17.56 -7.26
CA GLN A 72 -4.17 -17.27 -7.21
C GLN A 72 -4.77 -17.51 -5.82
N ALA A 73 -4.37 -18.60 -5.15
CA ALA A 73 -4.77 -18.88 -3.78
C ALA A 73 -4.27 -17.81 -2.80
N GLY A 74 -2.99 -17.43 -2.91
CA GLY A 74 -2.37 -16.39 -2.07
C GLY A 74 -2.99 -15.01 -2.29
N TYR A 75 -3.29 -14.65 -3.55
CA TYR A 75 -3.91 -13.36 -3.87
C TYR A 75 -5.28 -13.17 -3.22
N ARG A 76 -6.06 -14.25 -3.11
CA ARG A 76 -7.36 -14.21 -2.43
C ARG A 76 -7.21 -13.80 -0.96
N ASN A 77 -6.17 -14.28 -0.28
CA ASN A 77 -5.87 -13.89 1.10
C ASN A 77 -5.41 -12.42 1.18
N TRP A 78 -4.60 -11.96 0.24
CA TRP A 78 -4.16 -10.56 0.20
C TRP A 78 -5.31 -9.59 -0.06
N SER A 79 -6.29 -9.96 -0.89
CA SER A 79 -7.47 -9.12 -1.13
C SER A 79 -8.27 -8.86 0.16
N LEU A 80 -8.37 -9.87 1.03
CA LEU A 80 -9.01 -9.74 2.34
C LEU A 80 -8.18 -8.87 3.28
N LEU A 81 -6.86 -9.10 3.34
CA LEU A 81 -5.96 -8.29 4.15
C LEU A 81 -5.98 -6.82 3.75
N LEU A 82 -5.96 -6.52 2.45
CA LEU A 82 -6.08 -5.15 1.94
C LEU A 82 -7.41 -4.52 2.31
N THR A 83 -8.51 -5.27 2.23
CA THR A 83 -9.84 -4.78 2.62
C THR A 83 -9.89 -4.46 4.12
N LEU A 84 -9.36 -5.35 4.97
CA LEU A 84 -9.27 -5.16 6.42
C LEU A 84 -8.36 -3.98 6.77
N PHE A 85 -7.19 -3.89 6.13
CA PHE A 85 -6.26 -2.78 6.29
C PHE A 85 -6.91 -1.44 5.95
N CYS A 86 -7.64 -1.36 4.82
CA CYS A 86 -8.39 -0.17 4.44
C CYS A 86 -9.49 0.20 5.45
N ARG A 87 -10.16 -0.80 6.06
CA ARG A 87 -11.13 -0.57 7.14
C ARG A 87 -10.46 -0.07 8.42
N GLN A 88 -9.33 -0.64 8.81
CA GLN A 88 -8.58 -0.21 9.99
C GLN A 88 -8.14 1.26 9.88
N LEU A 89 -7.66 1.67 8.71
CA LEU A 89 -7.33 3.06 8.43
C LEU A 89 -8.55 4.00 8.51
N ARG A 90 -9.77 3.51 8.25
CA ARG A 90 -11.00 4.29 8.40
C ARG A 90 -11.32 4.55 9.87
N GLN A 91 -11.13 3.56 10.74
CA GLN A 91 -11.41 3.70 12.17
C GLN A 91 -10.48 4.70 12.84
N HIS A 92 -9.18 4.64 12.54
CA HIS A 92 -8.17 5.56 13.10
C HIS A 92 -8.41 7.04 12.76
N LYS A 93 -9.07 7.34 11.62
CA LYS A 93 -9.42 8.73 11.26
C LYS A 93 -10.50 9.32 12.18
N SER A 94 -11.44 8.50 12.65
CA SER A 94 -12.54 8.96 13.52
C SER A 94 -12.02 9.45 14.87
N ASP A 95 -11.00 8.78 15.41
CA ASP A 95 -10.38 9.15 16.69
C ASP A 95 -9.42 10.35 16.54
N SER A 96 -8.76 10.47 15.37
CA SER A 96 -7.83 11.57 15.08
C SER A 96 -8.50 12.94 14.95
N ILE A 97 -9.78 12.97 14.51
CA ILE A 97 -10.49 14.22 14.23
C ILE A 97 -11.08 14.83 15.51
N LEU A 98 -11.43 14.02 16.52
CA LEU A 98 -12.06 14.50 17.76
C LEU A 98 -11.06 15.18 18.73
N GLY A 99 -9.75 15.11 18.47
CA GLY A 99 -8.70 15.66 19.34
C GLY A 99 -7.81 16.74 18.71
N MET A 100 -8.16 17.30 17.55
CA MET A 100 -7.27 18.22 16.82
C MET A 100 -7.50 19.70 17.22
N ASP A 101 -6.99 20.10 18.39
CA ASP A 101 -6.69 21.51 18.70
C ASP A 101 -5.59 22.01 17.74
N ARG A 102 -5.80 23.18 17.15
CA ARG A 102 -5.05 23.75 16.00
C ARG A 102 -3.63 24.21 16.33
N ARG A 103 -3.06 23.88 17.49
CA ARG A 103 -1.78 24.46 17.98
C ARG A 103 -0.57 23.52 18.00
N GLY A 104 -0.69 22.31 17.45
CA GLY A 104 0.34 21.26 17.58
C GLY A 104 0.95 20.72 16.28
N ILE A 105 1.13 21.52 15.22
CA ILE A 105 1.87 21.06 14.01
C ILE A 105 3.38 21.14 14.28
N LYS A 106 3.88 20.34 15.23
CA LYS A 106 5.31 20.21 15.53
C LYS A 106 5.65 18.80 16.00
N HIS A 107 5.33 17.78 15.20
CA HIS A 107 6.07 16.52 15.20
C HIS A 107 5.83 15.74 13.91
N ARG A 108 6.74 15.93 12.95
CA ARG A 108 7.22 14.98 11.92
C ARG A 108 6.35 13.70 11.74
N GLN A 109 5.25 13.78 10.99
CA GLN A 109 4.48 12.60 10.56
C GLN A 109 4.81 12.24 9.11
N ASN A 110 5.67 11.24 8.94
CA ASN A 110 6.02 10.61 7.66
C ASN A 110 4.81 9.88 7.10
N THR A 111 4.07 10.56 6.23
CA THR A 111 2.75 10.13 5.78
C THR A 111 2.85 9.60 4.35
N ALA A 112 2.71 8.29 4.15
CA ALA A 112 2.52 7.68 2.84
C ALA A 112 1.01 7.58 2.56
N LEU A 113 0.54 8.27 1.52
CA LEU A 113 -0.87 8.25 1.13
C LEU A 113 -1.11 7.09 0.16
N PHE A 114 -2.14 6.27 0.44
CA PHE A 114 -2.38 4.99 -0.20
C PHE A 114 -3.82 4.87 -0.74
N TRP A 115 -4.03 4.23 -1.92
CA TRP A 115 -5.34 4.07 -2.59
C TRP A 115 -5.62 2.69 -3.23
N HIS A 116 -6.74 2.07 -2.83
CA HIS A 116 -7.28 0.77 -3.30
C HIS A 116 -8.77 0.89 -3.73
N GLN A 117 -9.11 0.09 -4.76
CA GLN A 117 -10.41 -0.22 -5.39
C GLN A 117 -11.12 0.82 -6.24
#